data_AF-A0A955BEM2-F1
#
_entry.id   AF-A0A955BEM2-F1
#
_cell.length_a   1.000
_cell.length_b   1.000
_cell.length_c   1.000
_cell.angle_alpha   90.00
_cell.angle_beta   90.00
_cell.angle_gamma   90.00
#
_symmetry.space_group_name_H-M   'P 1'
#
loop_
_entity.id
_entity.type
_entity.pdbx_description
1 polymer ?
#
loop_
_entity_poly.entity_id
_entity_poly.type
_entity_poly.pdbx_seq_one_letter_code
_entity_poly.pdbx_strand_id
1 'polypeptide(L)'
;MKWLTPANIGWLIGYGVTIAALLYALYSMRPGLIESFESAGAQEQWQAFVDDAKRQAAGEGPVTRRVPRSAEPPTLVLLRDYFSTCVAGVVIFGSALYFSTMFFVRGIFSARRPRSPVASDDD
;
A
#
# COMPACT_ATOMS: atom_id res chain seq x y z
N MET A 1 27.51 -15.70 14.73
CA MET A 1 26.87 -14.35 14.76
C MET A 1 27.61 -13.35 13.86
N LYS A 2 27.67 -13.56 12.52
CA LYS A 2 28.36 -12.64 11.58
C LYS A 2 27.42 -11.65 10.85
N TRP A 3 26.11 -11.70 11.12
CA TRP A 3 25.10 -10.91 10.40
C TRP A 3 24.74 -9.57 11.07
N LEU A 4 25.15 -9.37 12.33
CA LEU A 4 24.90 -8.18 13.15
C LEU A 4 26.02 -7.15 12.98
N THR A 5 26.28 -6.70 11.76
CA THR A 5 27.04 -5.45 11.60
C THR A 5 26.16 -4.27 12.00
N PRO A 6 26.72 -3.19 12.60
CA PRO A 6 25.95 -2.02 13.02
C PRO A 6 25.14 -1.41 11.87
N ALA A 7 25.67 -1.48 10.64
CA ALA A 7 24.96 -1.09 9.43
C ALA A 7 23.68 -1.91 9.20
N ASN A 8 23.72 -3.24 9.38
CA ASN A 8 22.54 -4.09 9.20
C ASN A 8 21.49 -3.87 10.30
N ILE A 9 21.93 -3.57 11.53
CA ILE A 9 21.04 -3.18 12.63
C ILE A 9 20.30 -1.87 12.26
N GLY A 10 21.01 -0.89 11.69
CA GLY A 10 20.40 0.34 11.19
C GLY A 10 19.31 0.10 10.13
N TRP A 11 19.57 -0.79 9.16
CA TRP A 11 18.57 -1.17 8.16
C TRP A 11 17.36 -1.90 8.77
N LEU A 12 17.58 -2.77 9.76
CA LEU A 12 16.47 -3.45 10.44
C LEU A 12 15.59 -2.48 11.24
N ILE A 13 16.21 -1.54 11.96
CA ILE A 13 15.48 -0.50 12.69
C ILE A 13 14.70 0.38 11.70
N GLY A 14 15.35 0.84 10.62
CA GLY A 14 14.70 1.65 9.60
C GLY A 14 13.51 0.93 8.95
N TYR A 15 13.65 -0.36 8.66
CA TYR A 15 12.55 -1.18 8.14
C TYR A 15 11.40 -1.26 9.14
N GLY A 16 11.70 -1.58 10.40
CA GLY A 16 10.71 -1.65 11.47
C GLY A 16 9.95 -0.34 11.65
N VAL A 17 10.66 0.79 11.68
CA VAL A 17 10.06 2.14 11.76
C VAL A 17 9.17 2.42 10.55
N THR A 18 9.62 2.07 9.35
CA THR A 18 8.85 2.31 8.11
C THR A 18 7.55 1.52 8.12
N ILE A 19 7.60 0.22 8.43
CA ILE A 19 6.40 -0.62 8.51
C ILE A 19 5.48 -0.14 9.64
N ALA A 20 6.02 0.19 10.81
CA ALA A 20 5.24 0.72 11.92
C ALA A 20 4.53 2.02 11.54
N ALA A 21 5.20 2.93 10.83
CA ALA A 21 4.60 4.18 10.35
C ALA A 21 3.48 3.93 9.32
N LEU A 22 3.69 3.02 8.37
CA LEU A 22 2.68 2.66 7.37
C LEU A 22 1.44 2.04 8.01
N LEU A 23 1.65 1.10 8.95
CA LEU A 23 0.56 0.50 9.70
C LEU A 23 -0.17 1.55 10.54
N TYR A 24 0.57 2.37 11.29
CA TYR A 24 -0.01 3.43 12.11
C TYR A 24 -0.91 4.37 11.27
N ALA A 25 -0.42 4.84 10.12
CA ALA A 25 -1.19 5.71 9.23
C ALA A 25 -2.48 5.02 8.74
N LEU A 26 -2.40 3.74 8.35
CA LEU A 26 -3.56 2.99 7.87
C LEU A 26 -4.61 2.79 8.99
N TYR A 27 -4.16 2.45 10.20
CA TYR A 27 -5.04 2.29 11.35
C TYR A 27 -5.65 3.61 11.83
N SER A 28 -4.91 4.72 11.77
CA SER A 28 -5.43 6.03 12.18
C SER A 28 -6.47 6.59 11.22
N MET A 29 -6.36 6.30 9.91
CA MET A 29 -7.33 6.77 8.90
C MET A 29 -8.60 5.93 8.86
N ARG A 30 -8.52 4.65 9.21
CA ARG A 30 -9.64 3.70 9.16
C ARG A 30 -10.95 4.22 9.80
N PRO A 31 -10.96 4.72 11.06
CA PRO A 31 -12.21 5.16 11.69
C PRO A 31 -12.85 6.35 10.95
N GLY A 32 -12.07 7.36 10.57
CA GLY A 32 -12.59 8.53 9.85
C GLY A 32 -13.13 8.20 8.45
N LEU A 33 -12.51 7.22 7.77
CA LEU A 33 -13.03 6.73 6.49
C LEU A 33 -14.34 5.97 6.68
N ILE A 34 -14.42 5.06 7.64
CA ILE A 34 -15.67 4.31 7.92
C ILE A 34 -16.80 5.28 8.26
N GLU A 35 -16.56 6.24 9.15
CA GLU A 35 -17.55 7.25 9.53
C GLU A 35 -18.04 8.09 8.33
N SER A 36 -17.14 8.44 7.41
CA SER A 36 -17.51 9.17 6.19
C SER A 36 -18.44 8.35 5.27
N PHE A 37 -18.23 7.04 5.19
CA PHE A 37 -19.04 6.13 4.37
C PHE A 37 -20.32 5.65 5.06
N GLU A 38 -20.39 5.70 6.40
CA GLU A 38 -21.60 5.47 7.19
C GLU A 38 -22.49 6.73 7.31
N SER A 39 -22.01 7.88 6.84
CA SER A 39 -22.81 9.10 6.84
C SER A 39 -24.08 8.96 6.00
N ALA A 40 -25.19 9.53 6.48
CA ALA A 40 -26.49 9.46 5.81
C ALA A 40 -26.45 9.93 4.35
N GLY A 41 -25.63 10.94 4.04
CA GLY A 41 -25.44 11.43 2.67
C GLY A 41 -24.71 10.44 1.75
N ALA A 42 -23.75 9.65 2.27
CA ALA A 42 -23.07 8.63 1.49
C ALA A 42 -23.99 7.43 1.17
N GLN A 43 -24.88 7.09 2.11
CA GLN A 43 -25.89 6.05 1.91
C GLN A 43 -26.97 6.47 0.91
N GLU A 44 -27.44 7.73 0.96
CA GLU A 44 -28.35 8.27 -0.06
C GLU A 44 -27.73 8.28 -1.45
N GLN A 45 -26.47 8.69 -1.59
CA GLN A 45 -25.76 8.64 -2.88
C GLN A 45 -25.63 7.21 -3.41
N TRP A 46 -25.36 6.25 -2.53
CA TRP A 46 -25.29 4.84 -2.91
C TRP A 46 -26.64 4.32 -3.40
N GLN A 47 -27.73 4.66 -2.71
CA GLN A 47 -29.07 4.26 -3.14
C GLN A 47 -29.45 4.89 -4.48
N ALA A 48 -29.14 6.18 -4.68
CA ALA A 48 -29.36 6.86 -5.97
C ALA A 48 -28.60 6.17 -7.11
N PHE A 49 -27.35 5.74 -6.88
CA PHE A 49 -26.57 4.98 -7.84
C PHE A 49 -27.19 3.60 -8.15
N VAL A 50 -27.65 2.88 -7.12
CA VAL A 50 -28.30 1.57 -7.30
C VAL A 50 -29.60 1.71 -8.09
N ASP A 51 -30.39 2.74 -7.83
CA ASP A 51 -31.64 2.98 -8.55
C ASP A 51 -31.42 3.38 -10.01
N ASP A 52 -30.41 4.22 -10.30
CA ASP A 52 -29.99 4.51 -11.68
C ASP A 52 -29.49 3.25 -12.40
N ALA A 53 -28.72 2.41 -11.71
CA ALA A 53 -28.26 1.13 -12.26
C ALA A 53 -29.43 0.16 -12.55
N LYS A 54 -30.50 0.16 -11.75
CA LYS A 54 -31.72 -0.62 -12.03
C LYS A 54 -32.44 -0.12 -13.29
N ARG A 55 -32.54 1.20 -13.48
CA ARG A 55 -33.14 1.78 -14.69
C ARG A 55 -32.35 1.41 -15.95
N GLN A 56 -31.03 1.51 -15.89
CA GLN A 56 -30.15 1.09 -16.98
C GLN A 56 -30.22 -0.42 -17.26
N ALA A 57 -30.38 -1.25 -16.22
CA ALA A 57 -30.59 -2.69 -16.38
C ALA A 57 -31.91 -3.03 -17.07
N ALA A 58 -32.96 -2.22 -16.86
CA ALA A 58 -34.25 -2.34 -17.52
C ALA A 58 -34.24 -1.86 -18.99
N GLY A 59 -33.09 -1.43 -19.51
CA GLY A 59 -32.92 -0.94 -20.88
C GLY A 59 -33.13 0.57 -21.04
N GLU A 60 -33.39 1.30 -19.94
CA GLU A 60 -33.44 2.76 -19.95
C GLU A 60 -32.03 3.35 -19.88
N GLY A 61 -31.31 3.35 -21.00
CA GLY A 61 -30.00 4.01 -21.10
C GLY A 61 -29.16 3.56 -22.30
N PRO A 62 -28.06 4.27 -22.59
CA PRO A 62 -27.16 3.93 -23.70
C PRO A 62 -26.36 2.64 -23.47
N VAL A 63 -26.28 2.16 -22.22
CA VAL A 63 -25.55 0.95 -21.84
C VAL A 63 -26.36 0.17 -20.81
N THR A 64 -26.58 -1.12 -21.07
CA THR A 64 -27.15 -2.04 -20.07
C THR A 64 -26.11 -2.34 -18.99
N ARG A 65 -26.32 -1.82 -17.78
CA ARG A 65 -25.50 -2.14 -16.60
C ARG A 65 -26.18 -3.22 -15.76
N ARG A 66 -25.40 -4.07 -15.12
CA ARG A 66 -25.92 -5.07 -14.18
C ARG A 66 -26.20 -4.40 -12.84
N VAL A 67 -27.35 -4.72 -12.23
CA VAL A 67 -27.69 -4.23 -10.88
C VAL A 67 -26.62 -4.70 -9.88
N PRO A 68 -26.04 -3.79 -9.08
CA PRO A 68 -25.13 -4.15 -8.00
C PRO A 68 -25.81 -5.13 -7.04
N ARG A 69 -25.13 -6.24 -6.71
CA ARG A 69 -25.65 -7.23 -5.73
C ARG A 69 -25.43 -6.82 -4.26
N SER A 70 -24.52 -5.89 -4.01
CA SER A 70 -24.16 -5.49 -2.65
C SER A 70 -25.16 -4.50 -2.07
N ALA A 71 -25.70 -4.80 -0.89
CA ALA A 71 -26.56 -3.89 -0.14
C ALA A 71 -25.79 -2.66 0.41
N GLU A 72 -24.48 -2.79 0.60
CA GLU A 72 -23.59 -1.76 1.12
C GLU A 72 -22.56 -1.31 0.08
N PRO A 73 -22.01 -0.09 0.21
CA PRO A 73 -20.92 0.38 -0.65
C PRO A 73 -19.71 -0.56 -0.57
N PRO A 74 -19.12 -0.98 -1.70
CA PRO A 74 -18.03 -1.96 -1.71
C PRO A 74 -16.77 -1.45 -0.99
N THR A 75 -16.54 -0.14 -0.95
CA THR A 75 -15.45 0.49 -0.20
C THR A 75 -15.62 0.32 1.31
N LEU A 76 -16.85 0.38 1.81
CA LEU A 76 -17.18 0.16 3.22
C LEU A 76 -16.94 -1.30 3.61
N VAL A 77 -17.39 -2.24 2.77
CA VAL A 77 -17.10 -3.68 2.94
C VAL A 77 -15.58 -3.94 2.93
N LEU A 78 -14.83 -3.28 2.06
CA LEU A 78 -13.38 -3.43 1.99
C LEU A 78 -12.68 -2.95 3.27
N LEU A 79 -13.10 -1.80 3.83
CA LEU A 79 -12.53 -1.21 5.05
C LEU A 79 -13.00 -1.88 6.35
N ARG A 80 -14.19 -2.49 6.33
CA ARG A 80 -14.75 -3.22 7.48
C ARG A 80 -14.27 -4.66 7.51
N ASP A 81 -14.49 -5.40 6.42
CA ASP A 81 -14.40 -6.87 6.40
C ASP A 81 -13.07 -7.36 5.79
N TYR A 82 -12.47 -6.61 4.86
CA TYR A 82 -11.22 -6.98 4.18
C TYR A 82 -10.00 -6.13 4.55
N PHE A 83 -10.07 -5.37 5.65
CA PHE A 83 -8.99 -4.48 6.08
C PHE A 83 -7.66 -5.22 6.25
N SER A 84 -7.68 -6.46 6.75
CA SER A 84 -6.48 -7.30 6.88
C SER A 84 -5.81 -7.60 5.54
N THR A 85 -6.58 -7.69 4.45
CA THR A 85 -6.03 -7.86 3.09
C THR A 85 -5.30 -6.59 2.65
N CYS A 86 -5.86 -5.41 2.95
CA CYS A 86 -5.20 -4.13 2.69
C CYS A 86 -3.90 -4.00 3.50
N VAL A 87 -3.94 -4.38 4.79
CA VAL A 87 -2.75 -4.43 5.66
C VAL A 87 -1.68 -5.34 5.07
N ALA A 88 -2.05 -6.56 4.64
CA ALA A 88 -1.12 -7.50 4.03
C ALA A 88 -0.50 -6.91 2.75
N GLY A 89 -1.31 -6.27 1.90
CA GLY A 89 -0.82 -5.58 0.71
C GLY A 89 0.20 -4.49 1.04
N VAL A 90 -0.11 -3.61 2.00
CA VAL A 90 0.81 -2.55 2.45
C VAL A 90 2.12 -3.12 2.97
N VAL A 91 2.07 -4.19 3.76
CA VAL A 91 3.29 -4.84 4.27
C VAL A 91 4.10 -5.44 3.12
N ILE A 92 3.48 -6.18 2.21
CA ILE A 92 4.17 -6.86 1.10
C ILE A 92 4.82 -5.83 0.17
N PHE A 93 4.04 -4.88 -0.35
CA PHE A 93 4.54 -3.88 -1.29
C PHE A 93 5.49 -2.89 -0.62
N GLY A 94 5.20 -2.49 0.62
CA GLY A 94 6.10 -1.65 1.42
C GLY A 94 7.45 -2.31 1.67
N SER A 95 7.45 -3.62 1.95
CA SER A 95 8.68 -4.41 2.09
C SER A 95 9.46 -4.47 0.78
N ALA A 96 8.80 -4.82 -0.32
CA ALA A 96 9.43 -4.89 -1.64
C ALA A 96 10.10 -3.56 -2.03
N LEU A 97 9.40 -2.44 -1.80
CA LEU A 97 9.90 -1.11 -2.07
C LEU A 97 11.09 -0.75 -1.15
N TYR A 98 11.00 -1.08 0.14
CA TYR A 98 12.08 -0.84 1.10
C TYR A 98 13.35 -1.58 0.72
N PHE A 99 13.25 -2.88 0.43
CA PHE A 99 14.40 -3.71 0.06
C PHE A 99 15.01 -3.28 -1.28
N SER A 100 14.17 -2.94 -2.27
CA SER A 100 14.64 -2.39 -3.54
C SER A 100 15.44 -1.10 -3.33
N THR A 101 14.90 -0.16 -2.55
CA THR A 101 15.57 1.10 -2.22
C THR A 101 16.88 0.85 -1.44
N MET A 102 16.85 -0.03 -0.44
CA MET A 102 18.03 -0.44 0.32
C MET A 102 19.13 -0.99 -0.61
N PHE A 103 18.76 -1.82 -1.59
CA PHE A 103 19.71 -2.38 -2.55
C PHE A 103 20.36 -1.28 -3.39
N PHE A 104 19.57 -0.35 -3.95
CA PHE A 104 20.09 0.79 -4.71
C PHE A 104 21.03 1.65 -3.87
N VAL A 105 20.62 2.01 -2.65
CA VAL A 105 21.42 2.82 -1.74
C VAL A 105 22.76 2.15 -1.43
N ARG A 106 22.76 0.84 -1.12
CA ARG A 106 24.00 0.09 -0.89
C ARG A 106 24.88 -0.01 -2.13
N GLY A 107 24.29 -0.11 -3.31
CA GLY A 107 25.00 -0.09 -4.59
C GLY A 107 25.77 1.22 -4.81
N ILE A 108 25.09 2.35 -4.60
CA ILE A 108 25.69 3.70 -4.71
C ILE A 108 26.89 3.86 -3.77
N PHE A 109 26.78 3.39 -2.53
CA PHE A 109 27.86 3.52 -1.55
C PHE A 109 29.01 2.52 -1.78
N SER A 110 28.75 1.35 -2.36
CA SER A 110 29.79 0.34 -2.61
C SER A 110 30.69 0.66 -3.81
N ALA A 111 30.18 1.44 -4.78
CA ALA A 111 30.92 1.84 -5.98
C ALA A 111 32.13 2.76 -5.71
N ARG A 112 32.28 3.28 -4.49
CA ARG A 112 33.32 4.26 -4.13
C ARG A 112 34.65 3.66 -3.66
N ARG A 113 34.85 2.33 -3.72
CA ARG A 113 36.16 1.75 -3.36
C ARG A 113 37.19 2.09 -4.45
N PRO A 114 38.23 2.89 -4.16
CA PRO A 114 39.28 3.17 -5.12
C PRO A 114 39.95 1.86 -5.49
N ARG A 115 40.01 1.55 -6.79
CA ARG A 115 40.87 0.49 -7.31
C ARG A 115 42.30 0.94 -6.98
N SER A 116 42.98 0.24 -6.08
CA SER A 116 44.38 0.54 -5.75
C SER A 116 45.19 0.60 -7.06
N PRO A 117 46.05 1.61 -7.25
CA PRO A 117 46.90 1.68 -8.43
C PRO A 117 47.68 0.37 -8.51
N VAL A 118 47.61 -0.28 -9.67
CA VAL A 118 48.52 -1.37 -10.01
C VAL A 118 49.92 -0.77 -9.88
N ALA A 119 50.70 -1.25 -8.91
CA ALA A 119 52.13 -0.98 -8.87
C ALA A 119 52.69 -1.51 -10.20
N SER A 120 53.10 -0.60 -11.07
CA SER A 120 53.99 -0.96 -12.17
C SER A 120 55.33 -1.30 -11.53
N ASP A 121 55.50 -2.57 -11.21
CA ASP A 121 56.81 -3.18 -11.06
C ASP A 121 57.40 -3.25 -12.48
N ASP A 122 58.08 -2.19 -12.90
CA ASP A 122 58.99 -2.20 -14.05
C ASP A 122 60.28 -1.51 -13.63
N ASP A 123 61.38 -2.25 -13.84
CA ASP A 123 62.78 -2.04 -13.41
C ASP A 123 63.46 -0.73 -13.88
#